data_AF-A0A6A5HI94-F1
#
_entry.id   AF-A0A6A5HI94-F1
#
_cell.length_a   1.000
_cell.length_b   1.000
_cell.length_c   1.000
_cell.angle_alpha   90.00
_cell.angle_beta   90.00
_cell.angle_gamma   90.00
#
_symmetry.space_group_name_H-M   'P 1'
#
loop_
_entity.id
_entity.type
_entity.pdbx_description
1 polymer ?
#
loop_
_entity_poly.entity_id
_entity_poly.type
_entity_poly.pdbx_seq_one_letter_code
_entity_poly.pdbx_strand_id
1 'polypeptide(L)'
;MKLAILLIFFFIGPGVISQDEASMVEIYAKVASEVPSTRGSLIPPATCVTNCLNNTYCILAYMDTEGYCLNYNYSDFNTTFEIVTTLNTDGFSVAVKINKVTCPKSYTELEFTYVDSRNDVNYPFQWTKTETGWTLLNPCPEPGKIFRRSETVVVCLQIYSLTGKIQSEASAFCESQGKKMSGIANANEKSVLTNGPAGTMWVDGTTTCQSKCKAADYTFTDGYTNTTEMDPNQNGQVRAYCLTIGAGSFWVQDCSNTDSIGVVCGSRLP
;
A
#
# COMPACT_ATOMS: atom_id res chain seq x y z
N MET A 1 11.57 -3.26 -67.18
CA MET A 1 10.73 -3.64 -66.03
C MET A 1 11.54 -3.48 -64.77
N LYS A 2 11.33 -2.41 -64.00
CA LYS A 2 11.95 -2.24 -62.67
C LYS A 2 10.96 -2.75 -61.63
N LEU A 3 11.34 -3.83 -60.96
CA LEU A 3 10.58 -4.46 -59.88
C LEU A 3 10.72 -3.56 -58.65
N ALA A 4 9.65 -2.86 -58.27
CA ALA A 4 9.61 -2.10 -57.02
C ALA A 4 9.28 -3.06 -55.88
N ILE A 5 10.28 -3.37 -55.04
CA ILE A 5 10.09 -4.13 -53.80
C ILE A 5 9.52 -3.15 -52.77
N LEU A 6 8.25 -3.33 -52.41
CA LEU A 6 7.61 -2.62 -51.32
C LEU A 6 8.10 -3.22 -49.99
N LEU A 7 9.11 -2.61 -49.38
CA LEU A 7 9.54 -2.95 -48.02
C LEU A 7 8.52 -2.38 -47.03
N ILE A 8 7.60 -3.25 -46.57
CA ILE A 8 6.71 -2.95 -45.44
C ILE A 8 7.59 -3.02 -44.18
N PHE A 9 8.01 -1.85 -43.69
CA PHE A 9 8.59 -1.73 -42.35
C PHE A 9 7.47 -1.94 -41.32
N PHE A 10 7.34 -3.16 -40.80
CA PHE A 10 6.68 -3.38 -39.52
C PHE A 10 7.51 -2.68 -38.45
N PHE A 11 7.11 -1.47 -38.06
CA PHE A 11 7.53 -0.88 -36.80
C PHE A 11 6.93 -1.75 -35.69
N ILE A 12 7.64 -2.80 -35.31
CA ILE A 12 7.47 -3.44 -34.01
C ILE A 12 8.13 -2.48 -33.01
N GLY A 13 7.45 -1.37 -32.73
CA GLY A 13 7.74 -0.64 -31.51
C GLY A 13 7.50 -1.63 -30.36
N PRO A 14 8.39 -1.69 -29.34
CA PRO A 14 8.05 -2.40 -28.12
C PRO A 14 6.73 -1.81 -27.63
N GLY A 15 5.65 -2.57 -27.79
CA GLY A 15 4.36 -2.20 -27.26
C GLY A 15 4.59 -1.95 -25.78
N VAL A 16 4.41 -0.71 -25.36
CA VAL A 16 4.17 -0.40 -23.95
C VAL A 16 2.91 -1.19 -23.64
N ILE A 17 3.08 -2.37 -23.05
CA ILE A 17 1.95 -3.08 -22.44
C ILE A 17 1.53 -2.11 -21.34
N SER A 18 0.40 -1.43 -21.57
CA SER A 18 -0.26 -0.64 -20.56
C SER A 18 -0.41 -1.53 -19.33
N GLN A 19 0.34 -1.21 -18.27
CA GLN A 19 0.25 -1.90 -16.99
C GLN A 19 -1.10 -1.63 -16.28
N ASP A 20 -1.97 -0.84 -16.93
CA ASP A 20 -3.19 -0.25 -16.38
C ASP A 20 -4.50 -0.86 -16.96
N GLU A 21 -4.44 -1.83 -17.87
CA GLU A 21 -5.67 -2.48 -18.35
C GLU A 21 -6.22 -3.45 -17.30
N ALA A 22 -7.21 -2.99 -16.55
CA ALA A 22 -7.99 -3.80 -15.62
C ALA A 22 -9.30 -4.29 -16.25
N SER A 23 -9.75 -5.49 -15.83
CA SER A 23 -11.06 -6.05 -16.15
C SER A 23 -11.80 -6.43 -14.88
N MET A 24 -13.12 -6.54 -14.96
CA MET A 24 -13.96 -7.07 -13.88
C MET A 24 -14.42 -8.47 -14.26
N VAL A 25 -14.21 -9.46 -13.39
CA VAL A 25 -14.68 -10.84 -13.58
C VAL A 25 -15.80 -11.13 -12.61
N GLU A 26 -17.00 -11.34 -13.15
CA GLU A 26 -18.19 -11.67 -12.37
C GLU A 26 -18.30 -13.18 -12.12
N ILE A 27 -18.58 -13.53 -10.86
CA ILE A 27 -18.82 -14.91 -10.41
C ILE A 27 -19.98 -14.95 -9.41
N TYR A 28 -20.64 -16.10 -9.30
CA TYR A 28 -21.63 -16.35 -8.25
C TYR A 28 -20.91 -16.61 -6.93
N ALA A 29 -20.88 -15.58 -6.09
CA ALA A 29 -20.30 -15.62 -4.76
C ALA A 29 -20.90 -14.51 -3.91
N LYS A 30 -20.66 -14.59 -2.61
CA LYS A 30 -20.98 -13.54 -1.64
C LYS A 30 -19.76 -13.20 -0.79
N VAL A 31 -19.73 -11.99 -0.24
CA VAL A 31 -18.73 -11.63 0.76
C VAL A 31 -19.10 -12.30 2.09
N ALA A 32 -18.16 -13.01 2.72
CA ALA A 32 -18.45 -13.85 3.91
C ALA A 32 -18.87 -13.02 5.13
N SER A 33 -18.34 -11.79 5.24
CA SER A 33 -18.71 -10.81 6.26
C SER A 33 -18.54 -9.40 5.67
N GLU A 34 -19.50 -8.50 5.90
CA GLU A 34 -19.46 -7.14 5.38
C GLU A 34 -18.33 -6.33 6.03
N VAL A 35 -17.23 -6.10 5.31
CA VAL A 35 -16.12 -5.27 5.79
C VAL A 35 -15.92 -4.08 4.83
N PRO A 36 -16.22 -2.82 5.20
CA PRO A 36 -16.98 -2.36 6.37
C PRO A 36 -18.51 -2.43 6.13
N SER A 37 -19.26 -2.70 7.20
CA SER A 37 -20.72 -2.74 7.23
C SER A 37 -21.33 -1.36 6.96
N THR A 38 -21.55 -1.06 5.68
CA THR A 38 -22.47 -0.03 5.23
C THR A 38 -23.45 -0.74 4.31
N ARG A 39 -24.75 -0.50 4.45
CA ARG A 39 -25.69 -0.96 3.42
C ARG A 39 -25.26 -0.34 2.09
N GLY A 40 -25.24 -1.15 1.03
CA GLY A 40 -24.87 -0.70 -0.29
C GLY A 40 -25.78 0.40 -0.83
N SER A 41 -25.49 0.87 -2.03
CA SER A 41 -26.39 1.76 -2.77
C SER A 41 -27.32 0.92 -3.65
N LEU A 42 -28.61 1.29 -3.71
CA LEU A 42 -29.55 0.67 -4.64
C LEU A 42 -29.27 1.18 -6.06
N ILE A 43 -28.32 0.56 -6.75
CA ILE A 43 -27.90 0.92 -8.11
C ILE A 43 -27.82 -0.32 -8.99
N PRO A 44 -28.02 -0.18 -10.33
CA PRO A 44 -27.97 -1.32 -11.24
C PRO A 44 -26.61 -2.05 -11.19
N PRO A 45 -26.58 -3.40 -11.28
CA PRO A 45 -25.33 -4.19 -11.27
C PRO A 45 -24.27 -3.71 -12.26
N ALA A 46 -24.65 -3.43 -13.51
CA ALA A 46 -23.71 -2.93 -14.52
C ALA A 46 -23.06 -1.59 -14.12
N THR A 47 -23.82 -0.72 -13.44
CA THR A 47 -23.30 0.56 -12.94
C THR A 47 -22.37 0.32 -11.74
N CYS A 48 -22.72 -0.59 -10.84
CA CYS A 48 -21.88 -1.01 -9.71
C CYS A 48 -20.49 -1.49 -10.17
N VAL A 49 -20.48 -2.38 -11.16
CA VAL A 49 -19.25 -2.95 -11.73
C VAL A 49 -18.43 -1.87 -12.45
N THR A 50 -19.08 -1.00 -13.22
CA THR A 50 -18.41 0.10 -13.94
C THR A 50 -17.80 1.11 -12.96
N ASN A 51 -18.50 1.45 -11.87
CA ASN A 51 -17.97 2.33 -10.84
C ASN A 51 -16.71 1.75 -10.20
N CYS A 52 -16.70 0.44 -9.90
CA CYS A 52 -15.51 -0.22 -9.38
C CYS A 52 -14.36 -0.26 -10.39
N LEU A 53 -14.66 -0.56 -11.66
CA LEU A 53 -13.66 -0.58 -12.72
C LEU A 53 -12.98 0.78 -12.88
N ASN A 54 -13.74 1.87 -12.83
CA ASN A 54 -13.22 3.23 -12.97
C ASN A 54 -12.56 3.78 -11.70
N ASN A 55 -12.87 3.22 -10.52
CA ASN A 55 -12.23 3.60 -9.27
C ASN A 55 -10.90 2.85 -9.11
N THR A 56 -9.79 3.58 -9.08
CA THR A 56 -8.43 3.03 -8.91
C THR A 56 -8.29 2.13 -7.69
N TYR A 57 -8.97 2.44 -6.58
CA TYR A 57 -8.81 1.72 -5.31
C TYR A 57 -9.81 0.59 -5.11
N CYS A 58 -10.87 0.54 -5.93
CA CYS A 58 -11.88 -0.51 -5.82
C CYS A 58 -11.36 -1.84 -6.34
N ILE A 59 -11.53 -2.90 -5.55
CA ILE A 59 -11.10 -4.26 -5.89
C ILE A 59 -12.26 -5.20 -6.18
N LEU A 60 -13.46 -4.86 -5.70
CA LEU A 60 -14.60 -5.75 -5.77
C LEU A 60 -15.92 -4.97 -5.76
N ALA A 61 -16.83 -5.36 -6.64
CA ALA A 61 -18.23 -4.98 -6.61
C ALA A 61 -19.06 -6.18 -6.14
N TYR A 62 -19.91 -6.00 -5.13
CA TYR A 62 -20.79 -7.03 -4.59
C TYR A 62 -22.24 -6.63 -4.82
N MET A 63 -23.00 -7.53 -5.41
CA MET A 63 -24.42 -7.39 -5.67
C MET A 63 -25.19 -8.38 -4.79
N ASP A 64 -26.07 -7.85 -3.93
CA ASP A 64 -26.92 -8.65 -3.07
C ASP A 64 -28.28 -8.99 -3.70
N THR A 65 -29.07 -9.80 -3.00
CA THR A 65 -30.39 -10.25 -3.46
C THR A 65 -31.45 -9.16 -3.49
N GLU A 66 -31.22 -8.03 -2.83
CA GLU A 66 -32.13 -6.87 -2.78
C GLU A 66 -31.78 -5.83 -3.86
N GLY A 67 -30.71 -6.08 -4.63
CA GLY A 67 -30.22 -5.19 -5.68
C GLY A 67 -29.32 -4.08 -5.17
N TYR A 68 -28.88 -4.13 -3.91
CA TYR A 68 -27.86 -3.22 -3.41
C TYR A 68 -26.49 -3.62 -3.93
N CYS A 69 -25.70 -2.59 -4.19
CA CYS A 69 -24.32 -2.68 -4.62
C CYS A 69 -23.38 -2.16 -3.54
N LEU A 70 -22.32 -2.91 -3.27
CA LEU A 70 -21.19 -2.51 -2.43
C LEU A 70 -19.90 -2.53 -3.25
N ASN A 71 -19.19 -1.41 -3.27
CA ASN A 71 -17.85 -1.33 -3.84
C ASN A 71 -16.82 -1.34 -2.70
N TYR A 72 -15.94 -2.33 -2.68
CA TYR A 72 -14.90 -2.47 -1.67
C TYR A 72 -13.58 -1.96 -2.20
N ASN A 73 -12.94 -1.03 -1.48
CA ASN A 73 -11.59 -0.61 -1.80
C ASN A 73 -10.56 -1.45 -1.05
N TYR A 74 -9.40 -1.67 -1.66
CA TYR A 74 -8.33 -2.47 -1.05
C TYR A 74 -7.93 -1.94 0.32
N SER A 75 -7.84 -0.62 0.45
CA SER A 75 -7.41 0.11 1.65
C SER A 75 -8.32 -0.04 2.86
N ASP A 76 -9.57 -0.44 2.68
CA ASP A 76 -10.63 -0.20 3.67
C ASP A 76 -10.74 -1.31 4.72
N PHE A 77 -10.14 -2.49 4.46
CA PHE A 77 -10.20 -3.63 5.37
C PHE A 77 -8.83 -3.92 6.01
N ASN A 78 -8.84 -4.17 7.31
CA ASN A 78 -7.67 -4.51 8.13
C ASN A 78 -7.65 -5.98 8.59
N THR A 79 -8.62 -6.77 8.17
CA THR A 79 -8.73 -8.22 8.41
C THR A 79 -8.70 -8.96 7.08
N THR A 80 -8.66 -10.30 7.13
CA THR A 80 -8.84 -11.12 5.93
C THR A 80 -10.20 -10.82 5.29
N PHE A 81 -10.18 -10.41 4.03
CA PHE A 81 -11.36 -10.27 3.19
C PHE A 81 -11.66 -11.62 2.54
N GLU A 82 -12.90 -12.09 2.62
CA GLU A 82 -13.28 -13.42 2.15
C GLU A 82 -14.51 -13.34 1.22
N ILE A 83 -14.41 -14.02 0.09
CA ILE A 83 -15.53 -14.30 -0.81
C ILE A 83 -15.77 -15.81 -0.87
N VAL A 84 -17.03 -16.20 -0.79
CA VAL A 84 -17.48 -17.60 -0.77
C VAL A 84 -18.34 -17.84 -1.98
N THR A 85 -18.00 -18.86 -2.78
CA THR A 85 -18.78 -19.26 -3.95
C THR A 85 -20.18 -19.69 -3.55
N THR A 86 -21.16 -19.30 -4.34
CA THR A 86 -22.58 -19.64 -4.16
C THR A 86 -23.13 -20.31 -5.41
N LEU A 87 -24.36 -20.83 -5.32
CA LEU A 87 -25.09 -21.25 -6.51
C LEU A 87 -25.65 -20.02 -7.21
N ASN A 88 -25.87 -20.12 -8.52
CA ASN A 88 -26.53 -19.08 -9.29
C ASN A 88 -27.96 -18.80 -8.81
N THR A 89 -28.62 -19.81 -8.22
CA THR A 89 -29.96 -19.70 -7.64
C THR A 89 -30.01 -18.86 -6.37
N ASP A 90 -28.87 -18.63 -5.72
CA ASP A 90 -28.80 -17.87 -4.46
C ASP A 90 -28.89 -16.36 -4.70
N GLY A 91 -28.74 -15.90 -5.96
CA GLY A 91 -28.93 -14.51 -6.36
C GLY A 91 -27.80 -13.55 -6.00
N PHE A 92 -26.74 -14.02 -5.33
CA PHE A 92 -25.54 -13.23 -5.06
C PHE A 92 -24.55 -13.29 -6.22
N SER A 93 -23.93 -12.15 -6.52
CA SER A 93 -22.76 -12.11 -7.38
C SER A 93 -21.72 -11.10 -6.90
N VAL A 94 -20.46 -11.39 -7.22
CA VAL A 94 -19.35 -10.45 -7.05
C VAL A 94 -18.65 -10.28 -8.39
N ALA A 95 -18.20 -9.07 -8.67
CA ALA A 95 -17.26 -8.81 -9.75
C ALA A 95 -15.91 -8.41 -9.15
N VAL A 96 -14.88 -9.21 -9.38
CA VAL A 96 -13.52 -8.99 -8.88
C VAL A 96 -12.71 -8.27 -9.93
N LYS A 97 -12.00 -7.21 -9.52
CA LYS A 97 -11.09 -6.48 -10.40
C LYS A 97 -9.77 -7.25 -10.56
N ILE A 98 -9.35 -7.44 -11.80
CA ILE A 98 -8.08 -8.09 -12.14
C ILE A 98 -7.28 -7.25 -13.12
N ASN A 99 -5.97 -7.25 -12.97
CA ASN A 99 -5.04 -6.61 -13.92
C ASN A 99 -4.69 -7.55 -15.08
N LYS A 100 -5.72 -8.09 -15.76
CA LYS A 100 -5.59 -8.90 -16.98
C LYS A 100 -6.73 -8.56 -17.95
N VAL A 101 -6.40 -8.53 -19.24
CA VAL A 101 -7.32 -8.17 -20.33
C VAL A 101 -8.14 -9.37 -20.82
N THR A 102 -7.62 -10.60 -20.66
CA THR A 102 -8.29 -11.81 -21.12
C THR A 102 -9.07 -12.48 -19.99
N CYS A 103 -10.41 -12.50 -20.13
CA CYS A 103 -11.28 -13.31 -19.28
C CYS A 103 -10.91 -14.79 -19.41
N PRO A 104 -10.52 -15.47 -18.32
CA PRO A 104 -10.23 -16.90 -18.38
C PRO A 104 -11.50 -17.72 -18.66
N LYS A 105 -11.30 -18.91 -19.21
CA LYS A 105 -12.40 -19.79 -19.65
C LYS A 105 -13.19 -20.39 -18.48
N SER A 106 -12.58 -20.45 -17.30
CA SER A 106 -13.20 -20.97 -16.09
C SER A 106 -12.75 -20.15 -14.88
N TYR A 107 -13.65 -19.99 -13.91
CA TYR A 107 -13.31 -19.34 -12.65
C TYR A 107 -12.32 -20.16 -11.81
N THR A 108 -12.22 -21.46 -12.06
CA THR A 108 -11.32 -22.35 -11.31
C THR A 108 -9.84 -22.09 -11.59
N GLU A 109 -9.55 -21.48 -12.74
CA GLU A 109 -8.22 -21.10 -13.24
C GLU A 109 -7.89 -19.61 -12.98
N LEU A 110 -8.80 -18.87 -12.31
CA LEU A 110 -8.59 -17.47 -11.99
C LEU A 110 -7.54 -17.30 -10.90
N GLU A 111 -6.44 -16.66 -11.27
CA GLU A 111 -5.59 -15.93 -10.33
C GLU A 111 -6.08 -14.49 -10.29
N PHE A 112 -6.78 -14.15 -9.21
CA PHE A 112 -7.15 -12.77 -8.96
C PHE A 112 -5.93 -12.03 -8.44
N THR A 113 -5.40 -11.12 -9.26
CA THR A 113 -4.34 -10.19 -8.87
C THR A 113 -4.88 -8.78 -8.93
N TYR A 114 -4.78 -8.07 -7.81
CA TYR A 114 -4.95 -6.62 -7.75
C TYR A 114 -3.58 -5.96 -7.68
N VAL A 115 -3.36 -4.84 -8.37
CA VAL A 115 -2.14 -4.05 -8.23
C VAL A 115 -2.45 -2.79 -7.43
N ASP A 116 -1.86 -2.66 -6.24
CA ASP A 116 -1.92 -1.43 -5.46
C ASP A 116 -0.98 -0.39 -6.07
N SER A 117 -1.56 0.72 -6.53
CA SER A 117 -0.84 1.83 -7.15
C SER A 117 -0.65 3.02 -6.20
N ARG A 118 -1.04 2.91 -4.92
CA ARG A 118 -0.81 3.98 -3.94
C ARG A 118 0.68 4.32 -3.85
N ASN A 119 0.98 5.61 -3.87
CA ASN A 119 2.36 6.14 -3.87
C ASN A 119 3.26 5.52 -4.96
N ASP A 120 2.68 5.17 -6.11
CA ASP A 120 3.37 4.61 -7.29
C ASP A 120 4.09 3.27 -7.03
N VAL A 121 3.68 2.51 -6.00
CA VAL A 121 4.35 1.25 -5.62
C VAL A 121 4.18 0.14 -6.67
N ASN A 122 3.04 0.12 -7.37
CA ASN A 122 2.61 -0.91 -8.31
C ASN A 122 2.87 -2.33 -7.75
N TYR A 123 2.31 -2.61 -6.57
CA TYR A 123 2.54 -3.87 -5.85
C TYR A 123 1.39 -4.86 -6.06
N PRO A 124 1.66 -6.07 -6.60
CA PRO A 124 0.62 -7.05 -6.83
C PRO A 124 0.23 -7.77 -5.53
N PHE A 125 -1.05 -7.78 -5.23
CA PHE A 125 -1.66 -8.58 -4.18
C PHE A 125 -2.49 -9.70 -4.79
N GLN A 126 -2.19 -10.93 -4.38
CA GLN A 126 -2.83 -12.14 -4.87
C GLN A 126 -3.92 -12.59 -3.91
N TRP A 127 -5.09 -12.91 -4.46
CA TRP A 127 -6.07 -13.65 -3.71
C TRP A 127 -5.62 -15.10 -3.55
N THR A 128 -5.86 -15.66 -2.38
CA THR A 128 -5.55 -17.05 -2.04
C THR A 128 -6.82 -17.88 -2.16
N LYS A 129 -6.81 -18.87 -3.05
CA LYS A 129 -7.93 -19.81 -3.21
C LYS A 129 -8.09 -20.68 -1.97
N THR A 130 -9.32 -20.86 -1.52
CA THR A 130 -9.71 -21.75 -0.42
C THR A 130 -10.60 -22.89 -0.96
N GLU A 131 -11.04 -23.80 -0.09
CA GLU A 131 -11.98 -24.86 -0.47
C GLU A 131 -13.33 -24.31 -0.96
N THR A 132 -13.75 -23.16 -0.42
CA THR A 132 -15.09 -22.58 -0.60
C THR A 132 -15.08 -21.25 -1.36
N GLY A 133 -13.92 -20.74 -1.77
CA GLY A 133 -13.80 -19.47 -2.47
C GLY A 133 -12.39 -18.90 -2.45
N TRP A 134 -12.25 -17.64 -2.04
CA TRP A 134 -10.98 -16.92 -2.01
C TRP A 134 -10.87 -15.96 -0.83
N THR A 135 -9.65 -15.77 -0.36
CA THR A 135 -9.31 -14.81 0.69
C THR A 135 -8.24 -13.83 0.21
N LEU A 136 -8.26 -12.62 0.74
CA LEU A 136 -7.28 -11.58 0.48
C LEU A 136 -6.92 -10.89 1.80
N LEU A 137 -5.63 -10.81 2.09
CA LEU A 137 -5.10 -10.06 3.23
C LEU A 137 -4.55 -8.72 2.73
N ASN A 138 -4.90 -7.63 3.41
CA ASN A 138 -4.25 -6.35 3.21
C ASN A 138 -3.20 -6.11 4.31
N PRO A 139 -1.89 -6.19 4.00
CA PRO A 139 -0.84 -5.91 4.98
C PRO A 139 -0.61 -4.40 5.19
N CYS A 140 -1.25 -3.53 4.40
CA CYS A 140 -1.15 -2.08 4.50
C CYS A 140 -2.52 -1.38 4.34
N PRO A 141 -3.47 -1.63 5.25
CA PRO A 141 -4.75 -0.91 5.27
C PRO A 141 -4.53 0.57 5.58
N GLU A 142 -5.49 1.40 5.18
CA GLU A 142 -5.48 2.79 5.62
C GLU A 142 -5.58 2.89 7.15
N PRO A 143 -4.91 3.87 7.78
CA PRO A 143 -4.20 5.01 7.17
C PRO A 143 -2.74 4.71 6.75
N GLY A 144 -2.32 3.44 6.75
CA GLY A 144 -1.00 3.01 6.28
C GLY A 144 -0.72 3.40 4.83
N LYS A 145 0.55 3.67 4.55
CA LYS A 145 1.08 4.12 3.26
C LYS A 145 2.12 3.12 2.78
N ILE A 146 1.89 2.55 1.60
CA ILE A 146 2.77 1.56 0.99
C ILE A 146 3.84 2.24 0.14
N PHE A 147 5.08 1.74 0.17
CA PHE A 147 6.19 2.28 -0.60
C PHE A 147 7.14 1.19 -1.09
N ARG A 148 7.71 1.39 -2.28
CA ARG A 148 8.77 0.55 -2.83
C ARG A 148 10.11 1.25 -2.58
N ARG A 149 11.02 0.56 -1.88
CA ARG A 149 12.39 1.03 -1.62
C ARG A 149 13.40 0.43 -2.58
N SER A 150 13.13 -0.77 -3.06
CA SER A 150 13.90 -1.47 -4.08
C SER A 150 13.02 -2.52 -4.77
N GLU A 151 13.59 -3.28 -5.71
CA GLU A 151 12.91 -4.41 -6.35
C GLU A 151 12.32 -5.41 -5.34
N THR A 152 12.99 -5.62 -4.20
CA THR A 152 12.65 -6.67 -3.22
C THR A 152 12.22 -6.13 -1.85
N VAL A 153 12.18 -4.80 -1.68
CA VAL A 153 11.80 -4.17 -0.41
C VAL A 153 10.61 -3.27 -0.65
N VAL A 154 9.46 -3.74 -0.17
CA VAL A 154 8.23 -2.98 -0.10
C VAL A 154 7.82 -2.88 1.37
N VAL A 155 7.40 -1.70 1.79
CA VAL A 155 7.09 -1.40 3.19
C VAL A 155 5.71 -0.77 3.32
N CYS A 156 5.08 -1.00 4.47
CA CYS A 156 3.92 -0.24 4.91
C CYS A 156 4.32 0.66 6.06
N LEU A 157 4.18 1.98 5.90
CA LEU A 157 4.51 2.97 6.91
C LEU A 157 3.23 3.65 7.40
N GLN A 158 3.11 3.83 8.70
CA GLN A 158 1.97 4.49 9.32
C GLN A 158 2.44 5.44 10.41
N ILE A 159 1.85 6.63 10.40
CA ILE A 159 2.02 7.62 11.44
C ILE A 159 1.06 7.34 12.58
N TYR A 160 1.59 7.37 13.81
CA TYR A 160 0.82 7.33 15.04
C TYR A 160 1.08 8.59 15.85
N SER A 161 0.02 9.31 16.20
CA SER A 161 0.10 10.44 17.12
C SER A 161 0.43 9.94 18.51
N LEU A 162 1.57 10.38 19.05
CA LEU A 162 2.13 9.90 20.30
C LEU A 162 3.01 11.00 20.92
N THR A 163 2.38 11.94 21.60
CA THR A 163 3.03 13.12 22.18
C THR A 163 3.72 12.81 23.52
N GLY A 164 4.81 13.52 23.83
CA GLY A 164 5.43 13.46 25.15
C GLY A 164 6.25 12.19 25.41
N LYS A 165 6.61 11.46 24.35
CA LYS A 165 7.37 10.22 24.41
C LYS A 165 8.79 10.40 23.92
N ILE A 166 9.73 9.83 24.66
CA ILE A 166 11.10 9.69 24.19
C ILE A 166 11.19 8.63 23.08
N GLN A 167 12.29 8.60 22.34
CA GLN A 167 12.40 7.74 21.16
C GLN A 167 12.23 6.25 21.52
N SER A 168 12.78 5.79 22.65
CA SER A 168 12.70 4.37 23.03
C SER A 168 11.28 3.94 23.41
N GLU A 169 10.50 4.83 24.04
CA GLU A 169 9.08 4.60 24.31
C GLU A 169 8.27 4.58 23.02
N ALA A 170 8.57 5.46 22.08
CA ALA A 170 7.95 5.48 20.75
C ALA A 170 8.28 4.21 19.95
N SER A 171 9.51 3.72 20.04
CA SER A 171 9.91 2.43 19.47
C SER A 171 9.13 1.27 20.07
N ALA A 172 9.04 1.20 21.41
CA ALA A 172 8.27 0.17 22.10
C ALA A 172 6.77 0.23 21.75
N PHE A 173 6.23 1.42 21.51
CA PHE A 173 4.88 1.57 20.99
C PHE A 173 4.74 0.89 19.62
N CYS A 174 5.66 1.11 18.67
CA CYS A 174 5.59 0.40 17.38
C CYS A 174 5.63 -1.11 17.54
N GLU A 175 6.45 -1.64 18.45
CA GLU A 175 6.51 -3.07 18.74
C GLU A 175 5.19 -3.61 19.31
N SER A 176 4.51 -2.83 20.16
CA SER A 176 3.17 -3.18 20.65
C SER A 176 2.11 -3.28 19.54
N GLN A 177 2.35 -2.62 18.40
CA GLN A 177 1.50 -2.71 17.20
C GLN A 177 1.93 -3.83 16.24
N GLY A 178 2.89 -4.68 16.63
CA GLY A 178 3.48 -5.72 15.77
C GLY A 178 4.33 -5.16 14.63
N LYS A 179 4.80 -3.91 14.77
CA LYS A 179 5.59 -3.17 13.77
C LYS A 179 6.97 -2.82 14.34
N LYS A 180 7.82 -2.23 13.51
CA LYS A 180 9.06 -1.57 13.96
C LYS A 180 8.92 -0.08 13.76
N MET A 181 9.57 0.72 14.61
CA MET A 181 9.79 2.11 14.24
C MET A 181 10.64 2.09 12.96
N SER A 182 10.21 2.79 11.92
CA SER A 182 10.86 2.69 10.61
C SER A 182 11.72 3.91 10.33
N GLY A 183 12.86 3.70 9.69
CA GLY A 183 13.59 4.77 9.04
C GLY A 183 12.88 5.20 7.76
N ILE A 184 13.33 6.30 7.15
CA ILE A 184 12.76 6.82 5.89
C ILE A 184 13.78 6.65 4.79
N ALA A 185 13.40 5.96 3.72
CA ALA A 185 14.35 5.53 2.70
C ALA A 185 14.57 6.54 1.57
N ASN A 186 13.54 7.28 1.18
CA ASN A 186 13.58 8.13 -0.01
C ASN A 186 12.71 9.39 0.14
N ALA A 187 12.86 10.33 -0.80
CA ALA A 187 12.15 11.60 -0.82
C ALA A 187 10.62 11.45 -0.91
N ASN A 188 10.12 10.40 -1.58
CA ASN A 188 8.69 10.14 -1.70
C ASN A 188 8.08 9.79 -0.34
N GLU A 189 8.67 8.84 0.40
CA GLU A 189 8.26 8.50 1.76
C GLU A 189 8.22 9.74 2.66
N LYS A 190 9.30 10.53 2.65
CA LYS A 190 9.39 11.77 3.43
C LYS A 190 8.27 12.75 3.06
N SER A 191 8.05 12.98 1.78
CA SER A 191 7.04 13.92 1.28
C SER A 191 5.64 13.49 1.70
N VAL A 192 5.26 12.24 1.44
CA VAL A 192 3.93 11.70 1.76
C VAL A 192 3.67 11.70 3.26
N LEU A 193 4.66 11.30 4.08
CA LEU A 193 4.50 11.20 5.53
C LEU A 193 4.50 12.57 6.24
N THR A 194 5.22 13.57 5.71
CA THR A 194 5.25 14.90 6.32
C THR A 194 4.17 15.85 5.81
N ASN A 195 3.37 15.44 4.83
CA ASN A 195 2.24 16.20 4.33
C ASN A 195 1.03 16.07 5.29
N GLY A 196 0.97 16.95 6.29
CA GLY A 196 -0.17 17.04 7.21
C GLY A 196 0.21 17.38 8.66
N PRO A 197 1.12 16.63 9.32
CA PRO A 197 1.48 16.89 10.71
C PRO A 197 2.22 18.23 10.89
N ALA A 198 1.77 19.05 11.85
CA ALA A 198 2.38 20.34 12.18
C ALA A 198 3.58 20.24 13.16
N GLY A 199 4.29 19.11 13.19
CA GLY A 199 5.41 18.85 14.10
C GLY A 199 6.32 17.73 13.63
N THR A 200 7.28 17.36 14.47
CA THR A 200 8.25 16.30 14.17
C THR A 200 7.77 14.94 14.69
N MET A 201 8.13 13.89 13.96
CA MET A 201 7.76 12.50 14.23
C MET A 201 9.03 11.68 14.43
N TRP A 202 9.07 10.85 15.46
CA TRP A 202 10.13 9.86 15.63
C TRP A 202 10.18 8.90 14.44
N VAL A 203 11.38 8.72 13.91
CA VAL A 203 11.70 7.68 12.93
C VAL A 203 12.91 6.92 13.44
N ASP A 204 13.11 5.71 12.91
CA ASP A 204 14.29 4.94 13.27
C ASP A 204 15.54 5.57 12.67
N GLY A 205 16.66 5.31 13.31
CA GLY A 205 17.96 5.90 12.97
C GLY A 205 18.58 6.55 14.20
N THR A 206 19.67 5.95 14.64
CA THR A 206 20.51 6.48 15.72
C THR A 206 21.93 6.71 15.23
N THR A 207 22.59 7.72 15.79
CA THR A 207 23.99 7.99 15.49
C THR A 207 24.73 8.55 16.70
N THR A 208 26.06 8.42 16.64
CA THR A 208 27.00 8.93 17.64
C THR A 208 27.89 10.04 17.09
N CYS A 209 27.73 10.46 15.83
CA CYS A 209 28.59 11.51 15.31
C CYS A 209 28.42 12.84 16.05
N GLN A 210 29.56 13.52 16.20
CA GLN A 210 29.69 14.79 16.90
C GLN A 210 29.67 15.99 15.93
N SER A 211 29.47 15.73 14.63
CA SER A 211 29.44 16.70 13.53
C SER A 211 28.39 16.27 12.48
N LYS A 212 28.24 17.02 11.37
CA LYS A 212 27.25 16.76 10.32
C LYS A 212 27.32 15.31 9.81
N CYS A 213 26.40 14.48 10.29
CA CYS A 213 26.29 13.07 9.92
C CYS A 213 25.67 12.94 8.52
N LYS A 214 26.16 11.98 7.76
CA LYS A 214 25.57 11.54 6.49
C LYS A 214 24.67 10.34 6.74
N ALA A 215 23.87 9.96 5.74
CA ALA A 215 23.00 8.79 5.78
C ALA A 215 23.70 7.51 6.29
N ALA A 216 24.92 7.24 5.80
CA ALA A 216 25.70 6.07 6.17
C ALA A 216 26.17 6.03 7.65
N ASP A 217 26.10 7.16 8.35
CA ASP A 217 26.51 7.25 9.76
C ASP A 217 25.38 6.90 10.73
N TYR A 218 24.19 6.55 10.22
CA TYR A 218 23.04 6.17 11.02
C TYR A 218 22.83 4.66 11.02
N THR A 219 22.54 4.12 12.20
CA THR A 219 22.12 2.74 12.37
C THR A 219 20.61 2.66 12.43
N PHE A 220 20.02 1.87 11.54
CA PHE A 220 18.61 1.52 11.54
C PHE A 220 18.44 0.09 12.05
N THR A 221 17.46 -0.10 12.93
CA THR A 221 17.15 -1.35 13.62
C THR A 221 15.95 -2.08 13.02
N ASP A 222 15.18 -1.42 12.16
CA ASP A 222 14.01 -1.99 11.49
C ASP A 222 14.33 -3.15 10.52
N GLY A 223 15.59 -3.28 10.10
CA GLY A 223 16.06 -4.36 9.23
C GLY A 223 15.72 -4.20 7.74
N TYR A 224 15.13 -3.07 7.34
CA TYR A 224 14.74 -2.82 5.95
C TYR A 224 14.91 -1.36 5.50
N THR A 225 15.45 -0.48 6.35
CA THR A 225 15.92 0.85 5.93
C THR A 225 17.37 0.79 5.46
N ASN A 226 17.56 1.19 4.21
CA ASN A 226 18.86 1.56 3.66
C ASN A 226 18.63 2.81 2.80
N THR A 227 19.38 3.87 3.06
CA THR A 227 19.18 5.15 2.37
C THR A 227 20.49 5.88 2.14
N THR A 228 20.55 6.62 1.04
CA THR A 228 21.58 7.60 0.74
C THR A 228 21.02 9.02 0.60
N GLU A 229 19.68 9.15 0.64
CA GLU A 229 18.96 10.41 0.40
C GLU A 229 18.75 11.25 1.67
N MET A 230 19.12 10.70 2.82
CA MET A 230 18.96 11.38 4.10
C MET A 230 20.01 12.48 4.31
N ASP A 231 19.54 13.72 4.41
CA ASP A 231 20.34 14.90 4.79
C ASP A 231 19.71 15.56 6.02
N PRO A 232 20.12 15.16 7.24
CA PRO A 232 19.54 15.69 8.46
C PRO A 232 20.01 17.12 8.78
N ASN A 233 19.06 17.97 9.16
CA ASN A 233 19.34 19.28 9.73
C ASN A 233 19.83 19.12 11.17
N GLN A 234 21.08 19.50 11.42
CA GLN A 234 21.70 19.48 12.76
C GLN A 234 21.95 20.90 13.24
N ASN A 235 21.16 21.37 14.22
CA ASN A 235 21.44 22.60 14.94
C ASN A 235 22.35 22.26 16.13
N GLY A 236 23.57 22.81 16.14
CA GLY A 236 24.69 22.42 17.02
C GLY A 236 24.30 22.06 18.46
N GLN A 237 25.00 21.06 18.99
CA GLN A 237 24.49 20.07 19.95
C GLN A 237 25.42 18.83 19.88
N VAL A 238 25.88 18.18 20.96
CA VAL A 238 26.66 16.91 20.87
C VAL A 238 26.26 15.97 22.00
N ARG A 239 25.45 14.92 21.71
CA ARG A 239 25.25 13.64 22.43
C ARG A 239 24.23 12.77 21.65
N ALA A 240 24.19 11.46 21.91
CA ALA A 240 23.48 10.42 21.12
C ALA A 240 22.19 10.91 20.44
N TYR A 241 22.16 10.81 19.11
CA TYR A 241 21.16 11.46 18.29
C TYR A 241 20.18 10.48 17.69
N CYS A 242 18.90 10.83 17.79
CA CYS A 242 17.80 10.13 17.16
C CYS A 242 17.20 11.01 16.05
N LEU A 243 16.70 10.35 15.01
CA LEU A 243 16.08 11.01 13.87
C LEU A 243 14.61 11.34 14.12
N THR A 244 14.22 12.50 13.62
CA THR A 244 12.80 12.81 13.40
C THR A 244 12.58 13.31 11.98
N ILE A 245 11.33 13.26 11.52
CA ILE A 245 10.90 13.93 10.28
C ILE A 245 9.82 14.95 10.58
N GLY A 246 9.83 16.06 9.87
CA GLY A 246 8.79 17.09 9.98
C GLY A 246 9.00 18.18 8.94
N ALA A 247 7.91 18.74 8.42
CA ALA A 247 7.93 19.79 7.40
C ALA A 247 8.88 19.48 6.21
N GLY A 248 8.79 18.27 5.65
CA GLY A 248 9.61 17.84 4.50
C GLY A 248 11.10 17.66 4.78
N SER A 249 11.53 17.70 6.04
CA SER A 249 12.94 17.66 6.44
C SER A 249 13.22 16.57 7.47
N PHE A 250 14.47 16.10 7.47
CA PHE A 250 15.02 15.28 8.54
C PHE A 250 15.59 16.21 9.61
N TRP A 251 15.33 15.88 10.87
CA TRP A 251 15.83 16.60 12.01
C TRP A 251 16.52 15.65 12.97
N VAL A 252 17.40 16.22 13.77
CA VAL A 252 18.21 15.49 14.72
C VAL A 252 18.00 16.12 16.09
N GLN A 253 17.67 15.28 17.06
CA GLN A 253 17.42 15.71 18.43
C GLN A 253 17.89 14.65 19.43
N ASP A 254 18.06 15.06 20.70
CA ASP A 254 18.38 14.14 21.79
C ASP A 254 17.32 13.04 21.85
N CYS A 255 17.74 11.77 21.90
CA CYS A 255 16.82 10.63 21.99
C CYS A 255 15.86 10.69 23.19
N SER A 256 16.21 11.47 24.22
CA SER A 256 15.44 11.71 25.45
C SER A 256 14.52 12.93 25.37
N ASN A 257 14.52 13.65 24.24
CA ASN A 257 13.57 14.74 23.99
C ASN A 257 12.13 14.20 23.89
N THR A 258 11.14 15.02 24.20
CA THR A 258 9.71 14.64 24.21
C THR A 258 8.82 15.50 23.32
N ASP A 259 9.42 16.39 22.51
CA ASP A 259 8.74 17.38 21.65
C ASP A 259 8.14 16.77 20.38
N SER A 260 8.57 15.55 20.00
CA SER A 260 7.95 14.82 18.90
C SER A 260 6.48 14.59 19.16
N ILE A 261 5.65 14.83 18.15
CA ILE A 261 4.19 14.68 18.23
C ILE A 261 3.73 13.26 17.89
N GLY A 262 4.64 12.38 17.52
CA GLY A 262 4.35 10.97 17.25
C GLY A 262 5.52 10.17 16.74
N VAL A 263 5.20 9.02 16.13
CA VAL A 263 6.17 8.07 15.58
C VAL A 263 5.71 7.49 14.23
N VAL A 264 6.67 7.16 13.37
CA VAL A 264 6.44 6.36 12.15
C VAL A 264 6.75 4.90 12.46
N CYS A 265 5.71 4.07 12.43
CA CYS A 265 5.83 2.63 12.56
C CYS A 265 5.60 1.96 11.21
N GLY A 266 6.32 0.88 10.93
CA GLY A 266 6.15 0.15 9.69
C GLY A 266 6.57 -1.31 9.75
N SER A 267 6.27 -1.99 8.65
CA SER A 267 6.59 -3.39 8.41
C SER A 267 7.05 -3.57 6.97
N ARG A 268 7.96 -4.52 6.76
CA ARG A 268 8.28 -5.04 5.43
C ARG A 268 7.17 -5.98 4.99
N LEU A 269 6.70 -5.81 3.75
CA LEU A 269 5.74 -6.73 3.14
C LEU A 269 6.46 -8.04 2.74
N PRO A 270 5.74 -9.18 2.73
CA PRO A 270 6.27 -10.47 2.31
C PRO A 270 6.87 -10.45 0.90
#